data_AF-A0A0B2WYI0-F1
#
_entry.id   AF-A0A0B2WYI0-F1
#
_cell.length_a   1.000
_cell.length_b   1.000
_cell.length_c   1.000
_cell.angle_alpha   90.00
_cell.angle_beta   90.00
_cell.angle_gamma   90.00
#
_symmetry.space_group_name_H-M   'P 1'
#
loop_
_entity.id
_entity.type
_entity.pdbx_description
1 polymer ?
#
loop_
_entity_poly.entity_id
_entity_poly.type
_entity_poly.pdbx_seq_one_letter_code
_entity_poly.pdbx_strand_id
1 'polypeptide(L)'
;MALTGGDVARHNDAESCWVIIHGKAYDVTDFLPEHPGGSKVILKYAVRDLALLTGCLVCSMMATVPLLTINNAFMQGKDATEEFEPVHPPDTLDRYLDKSKHLGPVDMGTVSKEKTHDPQDDARLERLEQKPHLSQCYNLFDFEAVARRVMKTTAWGYYSSAADDEIARSFPALL
;
A
#
# COMPACT_ATOMS: atom_id res chain seq x y z
N MET A 1 23.27 -15.25 -2.57
CA MET A 1 23.58 -13.91 -2.03
C MET A 1 22.24 -13.27 -1.68
N ALA A 2 22.06 -12.83 -0.45
CA ALA A 2 20.85 -12.12 -0.05
C ALA A 2 21.03 -10.63 -0.36
N LEU A 3 20.00 -10.01 -0.94
CA LEU A 3 19.97 -8.56 -1.16
C LEU A 3 19.73 -7.85 0.17
N THR A 4 20.24 -6.64 0.35
CA THR A 4 19.91 -5.82 1.51
C THR A 4 18.73 -4.90 1.20
N GLY A 5 18.01 -4.45 2.22
CA GLY A 5 16.96 -3.44 2.06
C GLY A 5 17.50 -2.14 1.43
N GLY A 6 18.79 -1.84 1.65
CA GLY A 6 19.47 -0.72 1.00
C GLY A 6 19.71 -0.91 -0.50
N ASP A 7 19.92 -2.14 -0.95
CA ASP A 7 20.01 -2.45 -2.38
C ASP A 7 18.68 -2.22 -3.07
N VAL A 8 17.58 -2.68 -2.47
CA VAL A 8 16.23 -2.51 -3.00
C VAL A 8 15.81 -1.04 -3.00
N ALA A 9 16.17 -0.28 -1.96
CA ALA A 9 15.83 1.15 -1.84
C ALA A 9 16.42 2.04 -2.95
N ARG A 10 17.46 1.57 -3.66
CA ARG A 10 18.03 2.27 -4.81
C ARG A 10 17.14 2.23 -6.05
N HIS A 11 16.16 1.34 -6.08
CA HIS A 11 15.25 1.12 -7.19
C HIS A 11 13.84 1.63 -6.82
N ASN A 12 13.69 2.95 -6.79
CA ASN A 12 12.49 3.64 -6.33
C ASN A 12 11.79 4.48 -7.40
N ASP A 13 12.19 4.38 -8.67
CA ASP A 13 11.64 5.18 -9.77
C ASP A 13 10.68 4.36 -10.65
N ALA A 14 9.84 5.04 -11.44
CA ALA A 14 8.94 4.38 -12.38
C ALA A 14 9.66 3.58 -13.48
N GLU A 15 10.91 3.93 -13.79
CA GLU A 15 11.75 3.23 -14.76
C GLU A 15 12.59 2.10 -14.10
N SER A 16 12.59 2.01 -12.78
CA SER A 16 13.37 1.03 -12.03
C SER A 16 12.78 0.87 -10.62
N CYS A 17 11.82 -0.04 -10.48
CA CYS A 17 10.99 -0.20 -9.29
C CYS A 17 11.08 -1.62 -8.73
N TRP A 18 11.66 -1.76 -7.53
CA TRP A 18 11.74 -3.04 -6.84
C TRP A 18 10.89 -3.05 -5.57
N VAL A 19 10.26 -4.19 -5.29
CA VAL A 19 9.40 -4.38 -4.12
C VAL A 19 9.80 -5.63 -3.36
N ILE A 20 9.59 -5.60 -2.04
CA ILE A 20 9.87 -6.73 -1.15
C ILE A 20 8.53 -7.34 -0.74
N ILE A 21 8.35 -8.63 -1.04
CA ILE A 21 7.16 -9.40 -0.69
C ILE A 21 7.61 -10.78 -0.18
N HIS A 22 7.10 -11.21 0.97
CA HIS A 22 7.49 -12.45 1.66
C HIS A 22 9.01 -12.61 1.81
N GLY A 23 9.72 -11.51 2.08
CA GLY A 23 11.18 -11.50 2.24
C GLY A 23 11.98 -11.81 0.98
N LYS A 24 11.36 -11.68 -0.21
CA LYS A 24 12.01 -11.76 -1.51
C LYS A 24 11.85 -10.44 -2.25
N ALA A 25 12.86 -10.05 -3.01
CA ALA A 25 12.81 -8.89 -3.89
C ALA A 25 12.32 -9.29 -5.28
N TYR A 26 11.46 -8.44 -5.85
CA TYR A 26 10.92 -8.59 -7.19
C TYR A 26 11.10 -7.29 -7.97
N ASP A 27 11.53 -7.41 -9.22
CA ASP A 27 11.55 -6.30 -10.15
C ASP A 27 10.19 -6.20 -10.85
N VAL A 28 9.43 -5.15 -10.53
CA VAL A 28 8.07 -4.92 -11.05
C VAL A 28 8.01 -3.80 -12.08
N THR A 29 9.17 -3.31 -12.54
CA THR A 29 9.29 -2.17 -13.46
C THR A 29 8.43 -2.34 -14.71
N ASP A 30 8.56 -3.47 -15.41
CA ASP A 30 7.84 -3.73 -16.65
C ASP A 30 6.33 -3.96 -16.41
N PHE A 31 5.97 -4.35 -15.18
CA PHE A 31 4.60 -4.67 -14.79
C PHE A 31 3.81 -3.46 -14.26
N LEU A 32 4.47 -2.34 -13.96
CA LEU A 32 3.83 -1.11 -13.47
C LEU A 32 2.62 -0.67 -14.33
N PRO A 33 2.71 -0.55 -15.68
CA PRO A 33 1.58 -0.13 -16.50
C PRO A 33 0.49 -1.21 -16.64
N GLU A 34 0.83 -2.48 -16.46
CA GLU A 34 -0.09 -3.61 -16.61
C GLU A 34 -0.83 -3.95 -15.30
N HIS A 35 -0.41 -3.35 -14.17
CA HIS A 35 -0.99 -3.63 -12.87
C HIS A 35 -2.50 -3.23 -12.82
N PRO A 36 -3.42 -4.18 -12.60
CA PRO A 36 -4.86 -3.90 -12.59
C PRO A 36 -5.31 -2.91 -11.49
N GLY A 37 -4.56 -2.81 -10.39
CA GLY A 37 -4.78 -1.82 -9.34
C GLY A 37 -4.15 -0.44 -9.60
N GLY A 38 -3.51 -0.26 -10.76
CA GLY A 38 -2.79 0.94 -11.16
C GLY A 38 -1.35 1.02 -10.64
N SER A 39 -0.47 1.70 -11.37
CA SER A 39 0.96 1.84 -11.01
C SER A 39 1.20 2.65 -9.73
N LYS A 40 0.30 3.59 -9.40
CA LYS A 40 0.43 4.50 -8.26
C LYS A 40 0.52 3.78 -6.91
N VAL A 41 -0.20 2.66 -6.75
CA VAL A 41 -0.16 1.93 -5.48
C VAL A 41 1.18 1.25 -5.26
N ILE A 42 1.81 0.73 -6.31
CA ILE A 42 3.14 0.10 -6.24
C ILE A 42 4.21 1.16 -5.95
N LEU A 43 4.15 2.30 -6.65
CA LEU A 43 5.09 3.40 -6.47
C LEU A 43 5.07 3.97 -5.05
N LYS A 44 3.93 3.94 -4.34
CA LYS A 44 3.85 4.37 -2.94
C LYS A 44 4.74 3.54 -2.00
N TYR A 45 4.95 2.26 -2.31
CA TYR A 45 5.79 1.36 -1.50
C TYR A 45 7.23 1.32 -1.96
N ALA A 46 7.49 1.49 -3.26
CA ALA A 46 8.84 1.58 -3.80
C ALA A 46 9.52 2.92 -3.48
N VAL A 47 8.76 4.02 -3.55
CA VAL A 47 9.23 5.36 -3.21
C VAL A 47 9.24 5.53 -1.71
N ARG A 48 10.40 5.92 -1.18
CA ARG A 48 10.47 6.48 0.17
C ARG A 48 9.73 7.80 0.16
N ASP A 49 8.60 7.87 0.86
CA ASP A 49 8.01 9.16 1.24
C ASP A 49 9.09 9.94 1.99
N LEU A 50 9.67 10.93 1.32
CA LEU A 50 10.60 11.90 1.91
C LEU A 50 9.89 12.81 2.94
N ALA A 51 8.57 12.62 3.13
CA ALA A 51 7.69 13.46 3.94
C ALA A 51 8.01 13.45 5.46
N LEU A 52 8.83 12.50 5.96
CA LEU A 52 9.30 12.55 7.35
C LEU A 52 10.49 13.50 7.58
N LEU A 53 11.09 14.09 6.53
CA LEU A 53 12.19 15.06 6.69
C LEU A 53 11.72 16.52 6.87
N THR A 54 10.46 16.85 6.54
CA THR A 54 9.95 18.24 6.66
C THR A 54 9.30 18.55 8.01
N GLY A 55 9.06 17.54 8.85
CA GLY A 55 8.49 17.70 10.21
C GLY A 55 9.50 17.47 11.36
N CYS A 56 10.76 17.18 11.05
CA CYS A 56 11.80 16.88 12.04
C CYS A 56 12.38 18.18 12.62
N LEU A 57 11.69 18.76 13.61
CA LEU A 57 12.20 19.83 14.49
C LEU A 57 13.54 19.49 15.18
N VAL A 58 13.97 18.23 15.09
CA VAL A 58 15.23 17.70 15.60
C VAL A 58 16.45 18.06 14.73
N CYS A 59 16.26 18.64 13.54
CA CYS A 59 17.38 18.99 12.64
C CYS A 59 18.11 20.29 13.02
N SER A 60 17.62 21.06 14.01
CA SER A 60 18.30 22.28 14.46
C SER A 60 19.48 22.03 15.41
N MET A 61 19.71 20.79 15.89
CA MET A 61 20.71 20.52 16.94
C MET A 61 21.87 19.58 16.55
N MET A 62 21.96 19.10 15.30
CA MET A 62 23.00 18.15 14.88
C MET A 62 23.82 18.66 13.70
N ALA A 63 24.40 19.86 13.84
CA ALA A 63 25.27 20.50 12.84
C ALA A 63 26.71 19.94 12.78
N THR A 64 26.98 18.76 13.33
CA THR A 64 28.33 18.13 13.32
C THR A 64 28.36 16.75 12.66
N VAL A 65 27.24 16.34 12.07
CA VAL A 65 27.02 15.29 11.07
C VAL A 65 27.80 15.43 9.74
N PRO A 66 28.94 14.79 9.39
CA PRO A 66 29.49 14.95 8.05
C PRO A 66 28.45 14.53 6.99
N LEU A 67 28.18 15.43 6.04
CA LEU A 67 27.12 15.37 5.01
C LEU A 67 27.09 14.04 4.21
N LEU A 68 28.20 13.30 4.15
CA LEU A 68 28.28 12.00 3.47
C LEU A 68 27.65 10.84 4.25
N THR A 69 27.41 10.97 5.56
CA THR A 69 26.85 9.87 6.38
C THR A 69 25.32 9.81 6.33
N ILE A 70 24.68 10.92 5.92
CA ILE A 70 23.21 11.07 5.87
C ILE A 70 22.63 10.39 4.62
N ASN A 71 23.43 10.24 3.56
CA ASN A 71 22.96 9.75 2.26
C ASN A 71 22.75 8.23 2.19
N ASN A 72 23.40 7.44 3.06
CA ASN A 72 23.29 5.97 3.03
C ASN A 72 22.46 5.37 4.17
N ALA A 73 22.22 6.08 5.28
CA ALA A 73 21.59 5.50 6.48
C ALA A 73 20.05 5.39 6.42
N PHE A 74 19.41 6.02 5.44
CA PHE A 74 17.95 6.20 5.44
C PHE A 74 17.27 5.70 4.15
N MET A 75 17.99 4.98 3.30
CA MET A 75 17.44 4.29 2.13
C MET A 75 17.17 2.84 2.53
N GLN A 76 16.06 2.57 3.23
CA GLN A 76 15.65 1.21 3.58
C GLN A 76 14.43 0.87 2.72
N GLY A 77 14.49 -0.25 2.01
CA GLY A 77 13.35 -0.77 1.24
C GLY A 77 12.20 -1.07 2.19
N LYS A 78 10.96 -0.87 1.72
CA LYS A 78 9.75 -1.19 2.48
C LYS A 78 9.29 -2.61 2.16
N ASP A 79 8.87 -3.32 3.20
CA ASP A 79 8.19 -4.60 3.05
C ASP A 79 6.70 -4.35 2.78
N ALA A 80 6.20 -4.74 1.60
CA ALA A 80 4.80 -4.57 1.21
C ALA A 80 3.96 -5.83 1.49
N THR A 81 4.50 -6.83 2.20
CA THR A 81 3.82 -8.11 2.45
C THR A 81 2.47 -7.95 3.15
N GLU A 82 2.38 -7.05 4.14
CA GLU A 82 1.17 -6.87 4.94
C GLU A 82 0.00 -6.32 4.12
N GLU A 83 0.26 -5.44 3.15
CA GLU A 83 -0.78 -4.90 2.27
C GLU A 83 -1.00 -5.74 1.01
N PHE A 84 0.00 -6.52 0.58
CA PHE A 84 -0.12 -7.40 -0.58
C PHE A 84 -1.01 -8.61 -0.29
N GLU A 85 -0.80 -9.29 0.83
CA GLU A 85 -1.44 -10.56 1.17
C GLU A 85 -2.98 -10.50 1.31
N PRO A 86 -3.59 -9.44 1.87
CA PRO A 86 -5.06 -9.37 2.00
C PRO A 86 -5.79 -9.18 0.67
N VAL A 87 -5.10 -8.69 -0.36
CA VAL A 87 -5.73 -8.29 -1.64
C VAL A 87 -5.24 -9.11 -2.84
N HIS A 88 -4.21 -9.94 -2.67
CA HIS A 88 -3.71 -10.83 -3.72
C HIS A 88 -3.60 -12.27 -3.21
N PRO A 89 -4.05 -13.27 -3.98
CA PRO A 89 -3.77 -14.66 -3.64
C PRO A 89 -2.25 -14.95 -3.71
N PRO A 90 -1.74 -15.92 -2.95
CA PRO A 90 -0.31 -16.20 -2.85
C PRO A 90 0.34 -16.55 -4.20
N ASP A 91 -0.43 -17.13 -5.13
CA ASP A 91 0.04 -17.53 -6.45
C ASP A 91 0.25 -16.37 -7.44
N THR A 92 -0.09 -15.13 -7.06
CA THR A 92 -0.16 -13.99 -7.99
C THR A 92 1.20 -13.68 -8.63
N LEU A 93 2.26 -13.69 -7.84
CA LEU A 93 3.61 -13.38 -8.33
C LEU A 93 4.12 -14.43 -9.32
N ASP A 94 3.85 -15.71 -9.06
CA ASP A 94 4.29 -16.80 -9.95
C ASP A 94 3.54 -16.82 -11.30
N ARG A 95 2.33 -16.25 -11.35
CA ARG A 95 1.47 -16.25 -12.55
C ARG A 95 1.69 -15.04 -13.45
N TYR A 96 1.85 -13.86 -12.87
CA TYR A 96 1.88 -12.60 -13.59
C TYR A 96 3.28 -12.02 -13.76
N LEU A 97 4.25 -12.45 -12.93
CA LEU A 97 5.62 -11.98 -13.02
C LEU A 97 6.53 -13.10 -13.53
N ASP A 98 7.33 -12.79 -14.54
CA ASP A 98 8.32 -13.72 -15.06
C ASP A 98 9.33 -14.15 -13.99
N LYS A 99 9.73 -15.41 -14.03
CA LYS A 99 10.72 -15.98 -13.09
C LYS A 99 12.07 -15.28 -13.14
N SER A 100 12.40 -14.63 -14.26
CA SER A 100 13.62 -13.82 -14.40
C SER A 100 13.64 -12.58 -13.50
N LYS A 101 12.46 -12.06 -13.15
CA LYS A 101 12.27 -10.87 -12.31
C LYS A 101 12.24 -11.18 -10.81
N HIS A 102 12.38 -12.45 -10.45
CA HIS A 102 12.51 -12.91 -9.07
C HIS A 102 13.97 -12.78 -8.64
N LEU A 103 14.33 -11.62 -8.09
CA LEU A 103 15.73 -11.26 -7.78
C LEU A 103 16.31 -12.12 -6.65
N GLY A 104 15.46 -12.59 -5.73
CA GLY A 104 15.81 -13.55 -4.68
C GLY A 104 15.57 -13.04 -3.27
N PRO A 105 16.15 -13.70 -2.24
CA PRO A 105 15.89 -13.40 -0.84
C PRO A 105 16.53 -12.08 -0.38
N VAL A 106 15.86 -11.37 0.53
CA VAL A 106 16.31 -10.11 1.13
C VAL A 106 16.59 -10.30 2.63
N ASP A 107 17.61 -9.64 3.14
CA ASP A 107 17.88 -9.55 4.58
C ASP A 107 16.89 -8.61 5.28
N MET A 108 15.88 -9.20 5.92
CA MET A 108 14.80 -8.50 6.62
C MET A 108 15.26 -7.70 7.84
N GLY A 109 16.47 -7.91 8.35
CA GLY A 109 17.03 -7.09 9.43
C GLY A 109 17.30 -5.64 9.03
N THR A 110 17.34 -5.37 7.72
CA THR A 110 17.66 -4.05 7.15
C THR A 110 16.44 -3.32 6.57
N VAL A 111 15.25 -3.90 6.72
CA VAL A 111 14.00 -3.48 6.09
C VAL A 111 13.09 -2.85 7.14
N SER A 112 12.63 -1.61 6.90
CA SER A 112 11.70 -0.95 7.81
C SER A 112 10.27 -1.45 7.56
N LYS A 113 9.61 -1.86 8.64
CA LYS A 113 8.17 -2.17 8.65
C LYS A 113 7.42 -0.96 9.19
N GLU A 114 7.28 0.08 8.37
CA GLU A 114 6.49 1.24 8.74
C GLU A 114 5.02 1.01 8.38
N LYS A 115 4.18 0.80 9.39
CA LYS A 115 2.73 0.92 9.22
C LYS A 115 2.36 2.40 9.32
N THR A 116 1.74 2.93 8.28
CA THR A 116 1.11 4.26 8.36
C THR A 116 -0.15 4.13 9.22
N HIS A 117 -0.09 4.59 10.46
CA HIS A 117 -1.27 4.68 11.33
C HIS A 117 -2.07 5.94 10.97
N ASP A 118 -3.33 5.76 10.55
CA ASP A 118 -4.26 6.84 10.22
C ASP A 118 -5.25 7.02 11.39
N PRO A 119 -5.34 8.21 12.02
CA PRO A 119 -6.35 8.48 13.06
C PRO A 119 -7.79 8.24 12.61
N GLN A 120 -8.08 8.34 11.30
CA GLN A 120 -9.41 7.98 10.77
C GLN A 120 -9.74 6.50 10.92
N ASP A 121 -8.72 5.63 10.97
CA ASP A 121 -8.91 4.18 11.14
C ASP A 121 -9.32 3.82 12.58
N ASP A 122 -8.89 4.57 13.60
CA ASP A 122 -9.30 4.33 14.99
C ASP A 122 -10.79 4.60 15.19
N ALA A 123 -11.26 5.77 14.74
CA ALA A 123 -12.69 6.10 14.78
C ALA A 123 -13.53 5.09 13.96
N ARG A 124 -12.96 4.49 12.92
CA ARG A 124 -13.62 3.42 12.13
C ARG A 124 -13.70 2.12 12.92
N LEU A 125 -12.66 1.74 13.67
CA LEU A 125 -12.66 0.57 14.55
C LEU A 125 -13.72 0.71 15.65
N GLU A 126 -13.87 1.88 16.26
CA GLU A 126 -14.95 2.14 17.22
C GLU A 126 -16.35 1.95 16.58
N ARG A 127 -16.55 2.43 15.35
CA ARG A 127 -17.81 2.21 14.61
C ARG A 127 -18.05 0.74 14.27
N LEU A 128 -16.99 -0.04 14.08
CA LEU A 128 -17.07 -1.47 13.82
C LEU A 128 -17.57 -2.24 15.06
N GLU A 129 -17.17 -1.80 16.26
CA GLU A 129 -17.65 -2.36 17.53
C GLU A 129 -19.14 -2.06 17.76
N GLN A 130 -19.61 -0.89 17.32
CA GLN A 130 -21.00 -0.46 17.44
C GLN A 130 -21.92 -0.96 16.30
N LYS A 131 -21.47 -1.92 15.48
CA LYS A 131 -22.29 -2.44 14.37
C LYS A 131 -23.58 -3.08 14.90
N PRO A 132 -24.74 -2.86 14.24
CA PRO A 132 -25.98 -3.50 14.64
C PRO A 132 -25.87 -5.02 14.51
N HIS A 133 -26.63 -5.75 15.32
CA HIS A 133 -26.69 -7.20 15.21
C HIS A 133 -27.29 -7.61 13.86
N LEU A 134 -26.88 -8.76 13.31
CA LEU A 134 -27.33 -9.20 11.98
C LEU A 134 -28.86 -9.29 11.86
N SER A 135 -29.56 -9.61 12.95
CA SER A 135 -31.03 -9.65 12.99
C SER A 135 -31.71 -8.29 12.87
N GLN A 136 -30.97 -7.18 12.97
CA GLN A 136 -31.47 -5.82 12.84
C GLN A 136 -31.33 -5.27 11.41
N CYS A 137 -30.64 -6.00 10.51
CA CYS A 137 -30.56 -5.67 9.09
C CYS A 137 -31.68 -6.40 8.35
N TYR A 138 -32.75 -5.69 8.01
CA TYR A 138 -33.95 -6.27 7.39
C TYR A 138 -33.89 -6.28 5.86
N ASN A 139 -33.16 -5.32 5.27
CA ASN A 139 -33.08 -5.17 3.82
C ASN A 139 -31.65 -4.83 3.36
N LEU A 140 -31.42 -4.83 2.04
CA LEU A 140 -30.10 -4.58 1.45
C LEU A 140 -29.57 -3.16 1.73
N PHE A 141 -30.44 -2.17 1.87
CA PHE A 141 -30.04 -0.79 2.21
C PHE A 141 -29.53 -0.66 3.64
N ASP A 142 -30.00 -1.51 4.57
CA ASP A 142 -29.47 -1.55 5.93
C ASP A 142 -28.01 -2.02 5.92
N PHE A 143 -27.70 -3.05 5.12
CA PHE A 143 -26.32 -3.51 4.92
C PHE A 143 -25.46 -2.43 4.29
N GLU A 144 -25.97 -1.73 3.28
CA GLU A 144 -25.27 -0.61 2.64
C GLU A 144 -24.96 0.52 3.64
N ALA A 145 -25.95 0.91 4.46
CA ALA A 145 -25.80 1.97 5.45
C ALA A 145 -24.76 1.63 6.52
N VAL A 146 -24.73 0.36 6.98
CA VAL A 146 -23.70 -0.13 7.90
C VAL A 146 -22.34 -0.11 7.21
N ALA A 147 -22.24 -0.67 6.00
CA ALA A 147 -21.00 -0.77 5.23
C ALA A 147 -20.35 0.61 5.00
N ARG A 148 -21.15 1.62 4.66
CA ARG A 148 -20.70 3.02 4.48
C ARG A 148 -20.03 3.61 5.72
N ARG A 149 -20.42 3.18 6.92
CA ARG A 149 -19.87 3.70 8.19
C ARG A 149 -18.63 2.95 8.65
N VAL A 150 -18.57 1.64 8.41
CA VAL A 150 -17.55 0.75 9.02
C VAL A 150 -16.41 0.37 8.08
N MET A 151 -16.61 0.42 6.76
CA MET A 151 -15.55 0.08 5.80
C MET A 151 -14.52 1.19 5.68
N LYS A 152 -13.31 0.81 5.24
CA LYS A 152 -12.29 1.79 4.84
C LYS A 152 -12.83 2.66 3.70
N THR A 153 -12.46 3.93 3.69
CA THR A 153 -12.94 4.90 2.68
C THR A 153 -12.58 4.48 1.26
N THR A 154 -11.39 3.92 1.05
CA THR A 154 -10.95 3.38 -0.23
C THR A 154 -11.79 2.19 -0.69
N ALA A 155 -12.10 1.26 0.21
CA ALA A 155 -12.94 0.11 -0.08
C ALA A 155 -14.39 0.52 -0.37
N TRP A 156 -14.94 1.45 0.42
CA TRP A 156 -16.27 2.02 0.16
C TRP A 156 -16.30 2.71 -1.20
N GLY A 157 -15.28 3.53 -1.53
CA GLY A 157 -15.14 4.16 -2.83
C GLY A 157 -15.19 3.13 -3.96
N TYR A 158 -14.40 2.05 -3.86
CA TYR A 158 -14.39 0.99 -4.86
C TYR A 158 -15.77 0.33 -5.06
N TYR A 159 -16.45 -0.06 -3.97
CA TYR A 159 -17.73 -0.77 -4.06
C TYR A 159 -18.94 0.12 -4.34
N SER A 160 -18.91 1.40 -3.96
CA SER A 160 -20.03 2.33 -4.13
C SER A 160 -19.98 3.16 -5.41
N SER A 161 -18.78 3.29 -6.01
CA SER A 161 -18.60 4.05 -7.25
C SER A 161 -19.26 3.40 -8.46
N ALA A 162 -19.61 4.23 -9.45
CA ALA A 162 -19.97 3.80 -10.79
C ALA A 162 -19.23 4.63 -11.84
N ALA A 163 -19.38 4.26 -13.11
CA ALA A 163 -18.77 4.98 -14.22
C ALA A 163 -19.34 6.40 -14.35
N ASP A 164 -18.46 7.33 -14.74
CA ASP A 164 -18.74 8.73 -15.07
C ASP A 164 -19.56 9.49 -14.00
N ASP A 165 -20.83 9.80 -14.30
CA ASP A 165 -21.75 10.58 -13.46
C ASP A 165 -22.67 9.73 -12.60
N GLU A 166 -22.47 8.40 -12.60
CA GLU A 166 -23.24 7.41 -11.86
C GLU A 166 -24.74 7.39 -12.20
N ILE A 167 -25.17 7.98 -13.32
CA ILE A 167 -26.58 7.99 -13.74
C ILE A 167 -27.07 6.56 -13.98
N ALA A 168 -26.28 5.72 -14.64
CA ALA A 168 -26.65 4.33 -14.91
C ALA A 168 -26.82 3.49 -13.63
N ARG A 169 -26.05 3.81 -12.57
CA ARG A 169 -26.19 3.17 -11.25
C ARG A 169 -27.46 3.63 -10.54
N SER A 170 -27.77 4.91 -10.65
CA SER A 170 -28.94 5.53 -10.00
C SER A 170 -30.25 5.20 -10.71
N PHE A 171 -30.21 5.03 -12.03
CA PHE A 171 -31.36 4.73 -12.88
C PHE A 171 -31.08 3.56 -13.85
N PRO A 172 -30.94 2.33 -13.33
CA PRO A 172 -30.60 1.17 -14.15
C PRO A 172 -31.69 0.74 -15.14
N ALA A 173 -32.91 1.32 -15.05
CA ALA A 173 -34.06 0.99 -15.89
C ALA A 173 -34.35 2.03 -17.01
N LEU A 174 -33.50 3.05 -17.18
CA LEU A 174 -33.62 4.08 -18.23
C LEU A 174 -32.74 3.80 -19.46
N LEU A 175 -32.10 2.63 -19.53
CA LEU A 175 -31.26 2.15 -20.64
C LEU A 175 -31.75 0.77 -21.08
#